data_AF-A0A1G3EGA4-F1
#
_entry.id   AF-A0A1G3EGA4-F1
#
_cell.length_a   1.000
_cell.length_b   1.000
_cell.length_c   1.000
_cell.angle_alpha   90.00
_cell.angle_beta   90.00
_cell.angle_gamma   90.00
#
_symmetry.space_group_name_H-M   'P 1'
#
loop_
_entity.id
_entity.type
_entity.pdbx_description
1 polymer ?
#
loop_
_entity_poly.entity_id
_entity_poly.type
_entity_poly.pdbx_seq_one_letter_code
_entity_poly.pdbx_strand_id
1 'polypeptide(L)'
;MQISASSAFNSGLSSVQSGQQRVNQAATDIASASLPKPVAESAAPNPSNSQAQQVDLASSLVDLQIGKEQVQAGAKVIKTADDALGTLLDIRA
;
A
#
# COMPACT_ATOMS: atom_id res chain seq x y z
N MET A 1 -13.06 14.44 -23.52
CA MET A 1 -11.69 14.64 -23.01
C MET A 1 -11.64 15.18 -21.58
N GLN A 2 -12.43 16.21 -21.22
CA GLN A 2 -12.42 16.76 -19.85
C GLN A 2 -12.87 15.74 -18.77
N ILE A 3 -13.82 14.87 -19.09
CA ILE A 3 -14.32 13.81 -18.20
C ILE A 3 -13.21 12.78 -17.87
N SER A 4 -12.29 12.53 -18.81
CA SER A 4 -11.23 11.53 -18.67
C SER A 4 -10.13 11.97 -17.68
N ALA A 5 -9.81 13.26 -17.63
CA ALA A 5 -8.85 13.82 -16.66
C ALA A 5 -9.42 13.77 -15.24
N SER A 6 -10.70 14.16 -15.07
CA SER A 6 -11.40 14.08 -13.79
C SER A 6 -11.56 12.63 -13.31
N SER A 7 -11.82 11.68 -14.22
CA SER A 7 -11.92 10.26 -13.86
C SER A 7 -10.56 9.63 -13.51
N ALA A 8 -9.49 10.03 -14.20
CA ALA A 8 -8.13 9.57 -13.91
C ALA A 8 -7.63 10.09 -12.55
N PHE A 9 -7.88 11.36 -12.25
CA PHE A 9 -7.57 11.94 -10.94
C PHE A 9 -8.30 11.22 -9.80
N ASN A 10 -9.62 10.99 -9.92
CA ASN A 10 -10.38 10.25 -8.93
C ASN A 10 -9.90 8.80 -8.77
N SER A 11 -9.52 8.14 -9.87
CA SER A 11 -8.96 6.78 -9.83
C SER A 11 -7.57 6.74 -9.18
N GLY A 12 -6.76 7.78 -9.39
CA GLY A 12 -5.49 7.95 -8.71
C GLY A 12 -5.67 8.16 -7.21
N LEU A 13 -6.63 9.02 -6.82
CA LEU A 13 -6.94 9.30 -5.42
C LEU A 13 -7.46 8.04 -4.69
N SER A 14 -8.35 7.27 -5.30
CA SER A 14 -8.86 6.02 -4.71
C SER A 14 -7.76 4.96 -4.57
N SER A 15 -6.82 4.91 -5.53
CA SER A 15 -5.65 4.03 -5.47
C SER A 15 -4.70 4.42 -4.34
N VAL A 16 -4.46 5.72 -4.14
CA VAL A 16 -3.65 6.23 -3.03
C VAL A 16 -4.31 5.92 -1.69
N GLN A 17 -5.63 6.13 -1.56
CA GLN A 17 -6.36 5.82 -0.33
C GLN A 17 -6.32 4.33 0.01
N SER A 18 -6.57 3.47 -0.99
CA SER A 18 -6.54 2.01 -0.82
C SER A 18 -5.14 1.51 -0.47
N GLY A 19 -4.12 2.05 -1.15
CA GLY A 19 -2.72 1.72 -0.87
C GLY A 19 -2.30 2.17 0.54
N GLN A 20 -2.74 3.34 0.99
CA GLN A 20 -2.47 3.83 2.35
C GLN A 20 -3.10 2.94 3.42
N GLN A 21 -4.35 2.50 3.22
CA GLN A 21 -5.02 1.55 4.13
C GLN A 21 -4.26 0.22 4.21
N ARG A 22 -3.84 -0.32 3.06
CA ARG A 22 -3.06 -1.56 3.00
C ARG A 22 -1.71 -1.43 3.69
N VAL A 23 -1.00 -0.33 3.46
CA VAL A 23 0.27 -0.02 4.12
C VAL A 23 0.11 0.03 5.64
N ASN A 24 -0.94 0.70 6.13
CA ASN A 24 -1.20 0.81 7.57
C ASN A 24 -1.49 -0.55 8.22
N GLN A 25 -2.28 -1.40 7.58
CA GLN A 25 -2.56 -2.74 8.07
C GLN A 25 -1.28 -3.59 8.11
N ALA A 26 -0.56 -3.65 6.99
CA ALA A 26 0.69 -4.40 6.89
C ALA A 26 1.74 -3.92 7.91
N ALA A 27 1.86 -2.62 8.13
CA ALA A 27 2.77 -2.06 9.14
C ALA A 27 2.39 -2.50 10.56
N THR A 28 1.09 -2.58 10.85
CA THR A 28 0.58 -3.05 12.15
C THR A 28 0.90 -4.53 12.37
N ASP A 29 0.72 -5.35 11.33
CA ASP A 29 1.00 -6.79 11.36
C ASP A 29 2.51 -7.05 11.53
N ILE A 30 3.36 -6.32 10.81
CA ILE A 30 4.83 -6.37 10.97
C ILE A 30 5.25 -5.96 12.38
N ALA A 31 4.71 -4.84 12.90
CA ALA A 31 5.05 -4.35 14.24
C ALA A 31 4.63 -5.33 15.34
N SER A 32 3.47 -5.98 15.19
CA SER A 32 2.97 -6.97 16.14
C SER A 32 3.69 -8.32 16.05
N ALA A 33 4.17 -8.72 14.87
CA ALA A 33 5.07 -9.86 14.71
C ALA A 33 6.49 -9.61 15.27
N SER A 34 6.90 -8.33 15.37
CA SER A 34 8.20 -7.91 15.95
C SER A 34 8.20 -7.89 17.48
N LEU A 35 7.02 -7.88 18.11
CA LEU A 35 6.88 -7.99 19.56
C LEU A 35 7.00 -9.47 19.93
N PRO A 36 7.92 -9.86 20.83
CA PRO A 36 7.88 -11.18 21.45
C PRO A 36 6.55 -11.30 22.17
N LYS A 37 5.62 -12.10 21.62
CA LYS A 37 4.38 -12.43 22.32
C LYS A 37 4.79 -12.99 23.68
N PRO A 38 4.33 -12.43 24.82
CA PRO A 38 4.68 -12.98 26.12
C PRO A 38 4.28 -14.45 26.07
N VAL A 39 5.29 -15.31 26.08
CA VAL A 39 5.12 -16.73 26.26
C VAL A 39 4.41 -16.85 27.60
N ALA A 40 3.09 -17.09 27.55
CA ALA A 40 2.43 -17.70 28.68
C ALA A 40 3.28 -18.94 28.98
N GLU A 41 3.86 -18.96 30.19
CA GLU A 41 4.96 -19.79 30.67
C GLU A 41 4.59 -21.29 30.77
N SER A 42 3.87 -21.83 29.78
CA SER A 42 3.24 -23.14 29.82
C SER A 42 3.02 -23.72 28.42
N ALA A 43 3.98 -23.62 27.52
CA ALA A 43 4.07 -24.54 26.38
C ALA A 43 5.50 -24.55 25.83
N ALA A 44 6.06 -25.75 25.66
CA ALA A 44 7.37 -25.98 25.06
C ALA A 44 7.51 -25.21 23.72
N PRO A 45 8.73 -24.79 23.33
CA PRO A 45 8.98 -24.13 22.05
C PRO A 45 8.62 -25.08 20.90
N ASN A 46 7.42 -24.93 20.34
CA ASN A 46 6.99 -25.68 19.15
C ASN A 46 7.63 -25.03 17.90
N PRO A 47 8.51 -25.73 17.17
CA PRO A 47 9.16 -25.19 15.98
C PRO A 47 8.18 -24.80 14.86
N SER A 48 7.00 -25.43 14.83
CA SER A 48 5.92 -25.10 13.88
C SER A 48 5.38 -23.68 14.04
N ASN A 49 5.39 -23.13 15.26
CA ASN A 49 4.86 -21.79 15.53
C ASN A 49 5.80 -20.68 15.02
N SER A 50 7.12 -20.96 15.01
CA SER A 50 8.12 -20.02 14.48
C SER A 50 8.08 -19.94 12.95
N GLN A 51 7.85 -21.06 12.26
CA GLN A 51 7.68 -21.08 10.80
C GLN A 51 6.39 -20.38 10.36
N ALA A 52 5.27 -20.62 11.04
CA ALA A 52 4.02 -19.92 10.74
C ALA A 52 4.14 -18.40 10.90
N GLN A 53 4.82 -17.93 11.96
CA GLN A 53 5.02 -16.50 12.20
C GLN A 53 5.99 -15.86 11.21
N GLN A 54 6.99 -16.60 10.71
CA GLN A 54 7.89 -16.13 9.66
C GLN A 54 7.19 -16.00 8.30
N VAL A 55 6.28 -16.93 7.96
CA VAL A 55 5.47 -16.88 6.74
C VAL A 55 4.50 -15.68 6.79
N ASP A 56 3.89 -15.44 7.95
CA ASP A 56 2.99 -14.30 8.16
C ASP A 56 3.71 -12.95 7.96
N LEU A 57 4.88 -12.76 8.61
CA LEU A 57 5.70 -11.57 8.44
C LEU A 57 6.13 -11.34 6.98
N ALA A 58 6.53 -12.41 6.27
CA ALA A 58 6.89 -12.32 4.86
C ALA A 58 5.70 -11.86 4.00
N SER A 59 4.50 -12.37 4.27
CA SER A 59 3.26 -11.92 3.61
C SER A 59 2.99 -10.45 3.89
N SER A 60 3.06 -10.01 5.15
CA SER A 60 2.82 -8.61 5.51
C SER A 60 3.82 -7.66 4.83
N LEU A 61 5.09 -8.04 4.68
CA LEU A 61 6.09 -7.26 3.95
C LEU A 61 5.77 -7.14 2.45
N VAL A 62 5.25 -8.20 1.84
CA VAL A 62 4.78 -8.17 0.44
C VAL A 62 3.57 -7.26 0.31
N ASP A 63 2.60 -7.35 1.23
CA ASP A 63 1.42 -6.48 1.22
C ASP A 63 1.78 -4.99 1.40
N LEU A 64 2.77 -4.70 2.26
CA LEU A 64 3.33 -3.36 2.41
C LEU A 64 3.91 -2.84 1.10
N GLN A 65 4.70 -3.66 0.40
CA GLN A 65 5.30 -3.31 -0.88
C GLN A 65 4.25 -3.08 -1.97
N ILE A 66 3.22 -3.93 -2.04
CA ILE A 66 2.11 -3.76 -2.98
C ILE A 66 1.37 -2.45 -2.69
N GLY A 67 1.08 -2.16 -1.41
CA GLY A 67 0.43 -0.90 -1.03
C GLY A 67 1.26 0.32 -1.43
N LYS A 68 2.58 0.27 -1.23
CA LYS A 68 3.52 1.33 -1.69
C LYS A 68 3.44 1.54 -3.20
N GLU A 69 3.47 0.45 -3.98
CA GLU A 69 3.38 0.53 -5.45
C GLU A 69 2.03 1.08 -5.91
N GLN A 70 0.93 0.73 -5.23
CA GLN A 70 -0.39 1.27 -5.52
C GLN A 70 -0.45 2.80 -5.31
N VAL A 71 0.13 3.30 -4.22
CA VAL A 71 0.25 4.73 -3.96
C VAL A 71 1.10 5.39 -5.05
N GLN A 72 2.25 4.81 -5.40
CA GLN A 72 3.13 5.34 -6.45
C GLN A 72 2.46 5.36 -7.83
N ALA A 73 1.70 4.32 -8.17
CA ALA A 73 0.92 4.25 -9.40
C ALA A 73 -0.17 5.32 -9.43
N GLY A 74 -0.93 5.47 -8.34
CA GLY A 74 -1.94 6.53 -8.20
C GLY A 74 -1.34 7.93 -8.35
N ALA A 75 -0.19 8.18 -7.71
CA ALA A 75 0.54 9.44 -7.84
C ALA A 75 1.02 9.71 -9.28
N LYS A 76 1.50 8.69 -10.00
CA LYS A 76 1.84 8.82 -11.43
C LYS A 76 0.62 9.17 -12.28
N VAL A 77 -0.52 8.52 -12.04
CA VAL A 77 -1.77 8.80 -12.78
C VAL A 77 -2.21 10.25 -12.56
N ILE A 78 -2.21 10.72 -11.31
CA ILE A 78 -2.52 12.12 -10.97
C ILE A 78 -1.57 13.07 -11.72
N LYS A 79 -0.26 12.81 -11.65
CA LYS A 79 0.74 13.63 -12.35
C LYS A 79 0.52 13.66 -13.86
N THR A 80 0.25 12.51 -14.49
CA THR A 80 -0.03 12.46 -15.94
C THR A 80 -1.31 13.20 -16.31
N ALA A 81 -2.32 13.21 -15.43
CA ALA A 81 -3.54 13.99 -15.63
C ALA A 81 -3.25 15.50 -15.55
N ASP A 82 -2.43 15.94 -14.59
CA ASP A 82 -1.98 17.33 -14.46
C ASP A 82 -1.14 17.78 -15.67
N ASP A 83 -0.17 16.97 -16.11
CA ASP A 83 0.65 17.25 -17.29
C ASP A 83 -0.21 17.31 -18.58
N ALA A 84 -1.20 16.42 -18.72
CA ALA A 84 -2.15 16.46 -19.82
C ALA A 84 -3.03 17.72 -19.78
N LEU A 85 -3.47 18.17 -18.59
CA LEU A 85 -4.22 19.42 -18.45
C LEU A 85 -3.35 20.64 -18.78
N GLY A 86 -2.10 20.66 -18.31
CA GLY A 86 -1.14 21.73 -18.58
C GLY A 86 -0.83 21.85 -20.08
N THR A 87 -0.57 20.73 -20.75
CA THR A 87 -0.35 20.72 -22.20
C THR A 87 -1.60 21.16 -22.98
N LEU A 88 -2.82 20.79 -22.55
CA LEU A 88 -4.07 21.25 -23.16
C LEU A 88 -4.37 22.75 -22.96
N LEU A 89 -3.87 23.36 -21.88
CA LEU A 89 -3.95 24.80 -21.64
C LEU A 89 -2.97 25.56 -22.54
N ASP A 90 -1.75 25.05 -22.70
CA ASP A 90 -0.68 25.67 -23.50
C ASP A 90 -1.07 25.79 -24.99
N ILE A 91 -1.71 24.76 -25.57
CA ILE A 91 -2.24 24.82 -26.95
C ILE A 91 -3.45 25.76 -27.15
N ARG A 92 -4.07 26.26 -26.07
CA ARG A 92 -5.21 27.20 -26.16
C ARG A 92 -4.82 28.66 -25.92
N ALA A 93 -3.62 28.94 -25.40
CA ALA A 93 -3.10 30.28 -25.18
C ALA A 93 -2.50 30.86 -26.47
#